data_AF-A0A1Y3ZM34-F1
#
_entry.id   AF-A0A1Y3ZM34-F1
#
_cell.length_a   1.000
_cell.length_b   1.000
_cell.length_c   1.000
_cell.angle_alpha   90.00
_cell.angle_beta   90.00
_cell.angle_gamma   90.00
#
_symmetry.space_group_name_H-M   'P 1'
#
loop_
_entity.id
_entity.type
_entity.pdbx_description
1 polymer ?
#
loop_
_entity_poly.entity_id
_entity_poly.type
_entity_poly.pdbx_seq_one_letter_code
_entity_poly.pdbx_strand_id
1 'polypeptide(L)'
;MSTIRCPHCGSPVMVRGNRWECGWCGDFGDIPSLNRSERIKLSRASDAALEDLERGVLSILEGIQAHFGSGEKERLLACKLAIYGMSHALVPANNQTQHNLQLLQVFFQRYSFCTAGEVLGAARSGKPAFEDQFLLTKEQLGSFWESLLPDLPQYEAYKAWPNWLYQTVDGLSDVESFFSGEDSSTLFDALQEALDAHWSAYPLLHPDLATLEAAVRNWDFSENEWACRDLLIAAFPDAVRFWSAEELLEMDTMELLGKVGEWKPEVGIQMMKLLLDTAERHLQEPEAAEQLLGNDLYELCQNQTVQPKLLAQLKEDARLVRQLFQSAYVGDLQEELLEACNWFGEARLKAYLLSLLAQNPYFKGFN
;
A
#
# COMPACT_ATOMS: atom_id res chain seq x y z
N MET A 1 -23.56 -35.72 4.01
CA MET A 1 -22.29 -36.39 4.39
C MET A 1 -22.51 -37.89 4.55
N SER A 2 -21.67 -38.70 3.91
CA SER A 2 -21.73 -40.17 4.06
C SER A 2 -21.18 -40.58 5.43
N THR A 3 -22.06 -41.07 6.32
CA THR A 3 -21.66 -41.47 7.67
C THR A 3 -20.86 -42.78 7.66
N ILE A 4 -19.71 -42.79 8.33
CA ILE A 4 -18.87 -43.99 8.49
C ILE A 4 -19.56 -44.97 9.44
N ARG A 5 -19.58 -46.26 9.07
CA ARG A 5 -20.27 -47.31 9.83
C ARG A 5 -19.32 -48.24 10.57
N CYS A 6 -19.72 -48.62 11.78
CA CYS A 6 -19.03 -49.57 12.64
C CYS A 6 -18.94 -50.94 11.95
N PRO A 7 -17.75 -51.58 11.85
CA PRO A 7 -17.60 -52.91 11.27
C PRO A 7 -18.40 -53.98 12.01
N HIS A 8 -18.53 -53.84 13.34
CA HIS A 8 -19.22 -54.80 14.20
C HIS A 8 -20.76 -54.70 14.15
N CYS A 9 -21.33 -53.49 14.28
CA CYS A 9 -22.79 -53.32 14.43
C CYS A 9 -23.46 -52.48 13.34
N GLY A 10 -22.71 -51.87 12.42
CA GLY A 10 -23.24 -51.02 11.34
C GLY A 10 -23.75 -49.63 11.76
N SER A 11 -23.73 -49.32 13.06
CA SER A 11 -24.07 -47.99 13.59
C SER A 11 -23.01 -46.94 13.20
N PRO A 12 -23.38 -45.65 13.11
CA PRO A 12 -22.43 -44.55 12.93
C PRO A 12 -21.28 -44.59 13.94
N VAL A 13 -20.07 -44.26 13.49
CA VAL A 13 -18.88 -44.09 14.35
C VAL A 13 -18.44 -42.63 14.38
N MET A 14 -17.85 -42.22 15.50
CA MET A 14 -17.07 -40.99 15.60
C MET A 14 -15.64 -41.29 15.17
N VAL A 15 -15.08 -40.49 14.26
CA VAL A 15 -13.68 -40.60 13.85
C VAL A 15 -12.86 -39.52 14.57
N ARG A 16 -11.73 -39.92 15.16
CA ARG A 16 -10.83 -39.09 15.95
C ARG A 16 -9.38 -39.42 15.59
N GLY A 17 -8.74 -38.58 14.79
CA GLY A 17 -7.38 -38.83 14.30
C GLY A 17 -7.36 -40.08 13.43
N ASN A 18 -6.41 -40.99 13.69
CA ASN A 18 -6.35 -42.29 13.03
C ASN A 18 -7.23 -43.36 13.70
N ARG A 19 -8.20 -42.98 14.54
CA ARG A 19 -9.07 -43.91 15.29
C ARG A 19 -10.55 -43.65 15.06
N TRP A 20 -11.35 -44.68 15.23
CA TRP A 20 -12.80 -44.61 15.21
C TRP A 20 -13.38 -45.26 16.47
N GLU A 21 -14.55 -44.78 16.90
CA GLU A 21 -15.26 -45.25 18.09
C GLU A 21 -16.77 -45.30 17.80
N CYS A 22 -17.41 -46.43 18.11
CA CYS A 22 -18.84 -46.60 18.00
C CYS A 22 -19.54 -46.32 19.33
N GLY A 23 -20.28 -45.22 19.42
CA GLY A 23 -21.06 -44.88 20.62
C GLY A 23 -22.24 -45.83 20.92
N TRP A 24 -22.57 -46.77 20.03
CA TRP A 24 -23.67 -47.72 20.24
C TRP A 24 -23.21 -49.04 20.86
N CYS A 25 -22.18 -49.68 20.29
CA CYS A 25 -21.68 -50.97 20.80
C CYS A 25 -20.37 -50.86 21.58
N GLY A 26 -19.77 -49.67 21.64
CA GLY A 26 -18.50 -49.43 22.34
C GLY A 26 -17.27 -49.98 21.61
N ASP A 27 -17.43 -50.46 20.37
CA ASP A 27 -16.31 -50.95 19.56
C ASP A 27 -15.45 -49.78 19.07
N PHE A 28 -14.14 -50.00 18.95
CA PHE A 28 -13.19 -48.97 18.55
C PHE A 28 -11.97 -49.60 17.86
N GLY A 29 -11.30 -48.81 17.03
CA GLY A 29 -10.10 -49.28 16.34
C GLY A 29 -9.42 -48.19 15.54
N ASP A 30 -8.32 -48.54 14.87
CA ASP A 30 -7.64 -47.64 13.96
C ASP A 30 -8.33 -47.62 12.57
N ILE A 31 -8.26 -46.52 11.82
CA ILE A 31 -8.88 -46.40 10.49
C ILE A 31 -8.51 -47.56 9.53
N PRO A 32 -7.29 -48.13 9.51
CA PRO A 32 -6.97 -49.30 8.70
C PRO A 32 -7.81 -50.54 8.99
N SER A 33 -8.39 -50.67 10.20
CA SER A 33 -9.26 -51.78 10.57
C SER A 33 -10.68 -51.67 9.99
N LEU A 34 -11.05 -50.51 9.45
CA LEU A 34 -12.33 -50.34 8.76
C LEU A 34 -12.39 -51.11 7.43
N ASN A 35 -13.60 -51.53 7.08
CA ASN A 35 -13.89 -52.13 5.80
C ASN A 35 -13.46 -51.21 4.64
N ARG A 36 -13.03 -51.80 3.52
CA ARG A 36 -12.54 -51.06 2.35
C ARG A 36 -13.54 -50.00 1.87
N SER A 37 -14.84 -50.30 1.90
CA SER A 37 -15.89 -49.35 1.52
C SER A 37 -15.96 -48.12 2.42
N GLU A 38 -15.78 -48.29 3.73
CA GLU A 38 -15.80 -47.20 4.70
C GLU A 38 -14.52 -46.37 4.62
N ARG A 39 -13.37 -46.99 4.37
CA ARG A 39 -12.12 -46.28 4.06
C ARG A 39 -12.23 -45.44 2.79
N ILE A 40 -12.91 -45.93 1.75
CA ILE A 40 -13.17 -45.16 0.53
C ILE A 40 -14.09 -43.96 0.82
N LYS A 41 -15.10 -44.10 1.69
CA LYS A 41 -15.95 -42.97 2.08
C LYS A 41 -15.18 -41.91 2.86
N LEU A 42 -14.32 -42.33 3.79
CA LEU A 42 -13.40 -41.46 4.52
C LEU A 42 -12.46 -40.72 3.58
N SER A 43 -11.85 -41.45 2.62
CA SER A 43 -11.00 -40.84 1.59
C SER A 43 -11.77 -39.80 0.79
N ARG A 44 -12.95 -40.14 0.26
CA ARG A 44 -13.76 -39.20 -0.55
C ARG A 44 -14.23 -37.97 0.24
N ALA A 45 -14.55 -38.14 1.52
CA ALA A 45 -14.92 -37.03 2.38
C ALA A 45 -13.70 -36.12 2.68
N SER A 46 -12.52 -36.71 2.83
CA SER A 46 -11.27 -35.96 2.96
C SER A 46 -10.86 -35.28 1.66
N ASP A 47 -11.10 -35.91 0.50
CA ASP A 47 -10.82 -35.34 -0.82
C ASP A 47 -11.66 -34.08 -1.01
N ALA A 48 -12.99 -34.18 -0.82
CA ALA A 48 -13.87 -33.02 -0.89
C ALA A 48 -13.54 -31.94 0.14
N ALA A 49 -13.02 -32.31 1.32
CA ALA A 49 -12.61 -31.36 2.34
C ALA A 49 -11.26 -30.70 2.05
N LEU A 50 -10.42 -31.23 1.16
CA LEU A 50 -9.13 -30.62 0.79
C LEU A 50 -9.22 -29.82 -0.51
N GLU A 51 -10.28 -29.96 -1.29
CA GLU A 51 -10.47 -29.28 -2.58
C GLU A 51 -10.27 -27.76 -2.47
N ASP A 52 -10.81 -27.12 -1.42
CA ASP A 52 -10.65 -25.67 -1.22
C ASP A 52 -9.20 -25.29 -0.86
N LEU A 53 -8.53 -26.06 0.01
CA LEU A 53 -7.13 -25.85 0.34
C LEU A 53 -6.23 -26.06 -0.88
N GLU A 54 -6.47 -27.12 -1.65
CA GLU A 54 -5.73 -27.42 -2.88
C GLU A 54 -5.95 -26.34 -3.94
N ARG A 55 -7.15 -25.77 -4.04
CA ARG A 55 -7.45 -24.63 -4.92
C ARG A 55 -6.64 -23.40 -4.52
N GLY A 56 -6.63 -23.03 -3.24
CA GLY A 56 -5.85 -21.89 -2.75
C GLY A 56 -4.35 -22.06 -3.03
N VAL A 57 -3.79 -23.23 -2.72
CA VAL A 57 -2.37 -23.54 -3.00
C VAL A 57 -2.06 -23.52 -4.50
N LEU A 58 -2.97 -24.01 -5.34
CA LEU A 58 -2.81 -23.95 -6.79
C LEU A 58 -2.87 -22.50 -7.30
N SER A 59 -3.77 -21.67 -6.77
CA SER A 59 -3.89 -20.25 -7.15
C SER A 59 -2.59 -19.48 -6.83
N ILE A 60 -2.01 -19.72 -5.64
CA ILE A 60 -0.68 -19.19 -5.27
C ILE A 60 0.38 -19.61 -6.29
N LEU A 61 0.39 -20.91 -6.65
CA LEU A 61 1.37 -21.45 -7.58
C LEU A 61 1.25 -20.83 -8.97
N GLU A 62 0.03 -20.74 -9.50
CA GLU A 62 -0.25 -20.17 -10.81
C GLU A 62 0.11 -18.69 -10.87
N GLY A 63 -0.26 -17.92 -9.84
CA GLY A 63 0.08 -16.50 -9.73
C GLY A 63 1.60 -16.27 -9.71
N ILE A 64 2.33 -16.97 -8.83
CA ILE A 64 3.79 -16.86 -8.76
C ILE A 64 4.44 -17.29 -10.08
N GLN A 65 3.98 -18.37 -10.70
CA GLN A 65 4.59 -18.85 -11.95
C GLN A 65 4.30 -17.95 -13.15
N ALA A 66 3.14 -17.29 -13.17
CA ALA A 66 2.78 -16.36 -14.23
C ALA A 66 3.72 -15.14 -14.27
N HIS A 67 4.22 -14.70 -13.12
CA HIS A 67 5.09 -13.53 -13.02
C HIS A 67 6.59 -13.88 -13.00
N PHE A 68 6.99 -14.83 -12.15
CA PHE A 68 8.41 -15.15 -11.92
C PHE A 68 8.94 -16.30 -12.81
N GLY A 69 8.05 -17.03 -13.48
CA GLY A 69 8.39 -18.20 -14.31
C GLY A 69 8.08 -19.55 -13.65
N SER A 70 8.22 -20.64 -14.39
CA SER A 70 7.73 -21.98 -13.99
C SER A 70 8.83 -22.96 -13.52
N GLY A 71 9.92 -22.42 -12.96
CA GLY A 71 11.05 -23.19 -12.47
C GLY A 71 10.85 -23.81 -11.07
N GLU A 72 11.87 -24.54 -10.61
CA GLU A 72 11.85 -25.17 -9.27
C GLU A 72 11.88 -24.14 -8.13
N LYS A 73 12.56 -23.01 -8.34
CA LYS A 73 12.64 -21.94 -7.34
C LYS A 73 11.29 -21.28 -7.10
N GLU A 74 10.53 -21.04 -8.16
CA GLU A 74 9.22 -20.40 -8.12
C GLU A 74 8.17 -21.36 -7.51
N ARG A 75 8.26 -22.66 -7.84
CA ARG A 75 7.50 -23.70 -7.12
C ARG A 75 7.81 -23.70 -5.62
N LEU A 76 9.08 -23.63 -5.25
CA LEU A 76 9.48 -23.60 -3.85
C LEU A 76 8.96 -22.34 -3.15
N LEU A 77 8.99 -21.18 -3.81
CA LEU A 77 8.45 -19.92 -3.30
C LEU A 77 6.94 -20.05 -3.02
N ALA A 78 6.18 -20.59 -3.97
CA ALA A 78 4.75 -20.84 -3.80
C ALA A 78 4.45 -21.81 -2.64
N CYS A 79 5.22 -22.90 -2.54
CA CYS A 79 5.11 -23.83 -1.42
C CYS A 79 5.38 -23.14 -0.07
N LYS A 80 6.38 -22.24 0.00
CA LYS A 80 6.68 -21.51 1.24
C LYS A 80 5.57 -20.52 1.60
N LEU A 81 4.99 -19.82 0.63
CA LEU A 81 3.86 -18.92 0.87
C LEU A 81 2.61 -19.68 1.35
N ALA A 82 2.32 -20.84 0.75
CA ALA A 82 1.27 -21.73 1.24
C ALA A 82 1.55 -22.20 2.68
N ILE A 83 2.79 -22.60 3.01
CA ILE A 83 3.17 -22.98 4.38
C ILE A 83 3.01 -21.81 5.35
N TYR A 84 3.38 -20.59 4.94
CA TYR A 84 3.17 -19.38 5.72
C TYR A 84 1.69 -19.23 6.06
N GLY A 85 0.79 -19.19 5.07
CA GLY A 85 -0.65 -19.04 5.30
C GLY A 85 -1.23 -20.14 6.21
N MET A 86 -0.89 -21.40 5.95
CA MET A 86 -1.31 -22.52 6.82
C MET A 86 -0.83 -22.33 8.27
N SER A 87 0.43 -21.94 8.46
CA SER A 87 0.99 -21.75 9.81
C SER A 87 0.42 -20.51 10.50
N HIS A 88 0.19 -19.42 9.75
CA HIS A 88 -0.37 -18.16 10.23
C HIS A 88 -1.77 -18.37 10.78
N ALA A 89 -2.65 -19.00 9.99
CA ALA A 89 -4.00 -19.35 10.40
C ALA A 89 -4.05 -20.31 11.60
N LEU A 90 -3.00 -21.09 11.86
CA LEU A 90 -2.90 -22.03 12.98
C LEU A 90 -2.21 -21.45 14.23
N VAL A 91 -1.67 -20.21 14.18
CA VAL A 91 -1.10 -19.55 15.36
C VAL A 91 -2.13 -19.45 16.50
N PRO A 92 -3.39 -19.01 16.26
CA PRO A 92 -4.41 -19.01 17.29
C PRO A 92 -4.74 -20.42 17.78
N ALA A 93 -4.70 -20.64 19.10
CA ALA A 93 -4.90 -21.97 19.68
C ALA A 93 -6.30 -22.57 19.42
N ASN A 94 -7.31 -21.72 19.20
CA ASN A 94 -8.66 -22.12 18.80
C ASN A 94 -8.71 -22.74 17.40
N ASN A 95 -7.78 -22.37 16.51
CA ASN A 95 -7.70 -22.89 15.15
C ASN A 95 -6.95 -24.23 15.08
N GLN A 96 -6.25 -24.63 16.15
CA GLN A 96 -5.57 -25.93 16.25
C GLN A 96 -6.54 -27.07 16.64
N THR A 97 -7.70 -27.12 15.99
CA THR A 97 -8.72 -28.15 16.23
C THR A 97 -8.24 -29.52 15.77
N GLN A 98 -8.75 -30.59 16.40
CA GLN A 98 -8.40 -31.95 15.99
C GLN A 98 -8.72 -32.24 14.51
N HIS A 99 -9.72 -31.54 13.95
CA HIS A 99 -10.09 -31.63 12.54
C HIS A 99 -9.03 -31.00 11.63
N ASN A 100 -8.62 -29.76 11.93
CA ASN A 100 -7.59 -29.03 11.20
C ASN A 100 -6.26 -29.78 11.20
N LEU A 101 -5.86 -30.34 12.36
CA LEU A 101 -4.64 -31.14 12.47
C LEU A 101 -4.69 -32.41 11.60
N GLN A 102 -5.85 -33.04 11.45
CA GLN A 102 -6.01 -34.20 10.57
C GLN A 102 -5.92 -33.82 9.10
N LEU A 103 -6.61 -32.74 8.69
CA LEU A 103 -6.59 -32.25 7.31
C LEU A 103 -5.17 -31.85 6.89
N LEU A 104 -4.44 -31.14 7.77
CA LEU A 104 -3.05 -30.78 7.55
C LEU A 104 -2.15 -32.02 7.36
N GLN A 105 -2.36 -33.07 8.17
CA GLN A 105 -1.63 -34.33 8.03
C GLN A 105 -1.93 -35.03 6.70
N VAL A 106 -3.20 -35.09 6.28
CA VAL A 106 -3.57 -35.70 5.00
C VAL A 106 -2.99 -34.92 3.82
N PHE A 107 -3.04 -33.58 3.88
CA PHE A 107 -2.48 -32.71 2.86
C PHE A 107 -0.97 -32.98 2.65
N PHE A 108 -0.17 -32.97 3.71
CA PHE A 108 1.28 -33.21 3.60
C PHE A 108 1.65 -34.69 3.36
N GLN A 109 0.74 -35.64 3.60
CA GLN A 109 0.92 -37.02 3.11
C GLN A 109 0.78 -37.12 1.60
N ARG A 110 -0.05 -36.26 0.99
CA ARG A 110 -0.24 -36.18 -0.47
C ARG A 110 0.85 -35.34 -1.15
N TYR A 111 1.24 -34.23 -0.55
CA TYR A 111 2.20 -33.29 -1.11
C TYR A 111 3.44 -33.17 -0.22
N SER A 112 4.49 -33.92 -0.57
CA SER A 112 5.68 -34.11 0.26
C SER A 112 6.76 -33.03 0.05
N PHE A 113 6.43 -31.76 0.32
CA PHE A 113 7.40 -30.64 0.29
C PHE A 113 7.67 -30.04 1.68
N CYS A 114 6.90 -30.42 2.70
CA CYS A 114 7.03 -30.08 4.11
C CYS A 114 6.27 -31.13 4.95
N THR A 115 6.42 -31.12 6.26
CA THR A 115 5.63 -31.95 7.18
C THR A 115 4.62 -31.13 7.97
N ALA A 116 3.48 -31.74 8.30
CA ALA A 116 2.49 -31.12 9.21
C ALA A 116 3.09 -30.75 10.58
N GLY A 117 4.11 -31.50 11.03
CA GLY A 117 4.81 -31.21 12.28
C GLY A 117 5.63 -29.93 12.23
N GLU A 118 6.27 -29.62 11.10
CA GLU A 118 7.01 -28.36 10.90
C GLU A 118 6.08 -27.16 10.89
N VAL A 119 4.96 -27.24 10.15
CA VAL A 119 3.95 -26.17 10.10
C VAL A 119 3.37 -25.90 11.50
N LEU A 120 2.98 -26.95 12.22
CA LEU A 120 2.44 -26.82 13.58
C LEU A 120 3.48 -26.39 14.60
N GLY A 121 4.74 -26.82 14.43
CA GLY A 121 5.85 -26.40 15.25
C GLY A 121 6.07 -24.89 15.16
N ALA A 122 6.05 -24.34 13.94
CA ALA A 122 6.10 -22.91 13.71
C ALA A 122 4.92 -22.19 14.36
N ALA A 123 3.68 -22.59 14.04
CA ALA A 123 2.47 -21.98 14.61
C ALA A 123 2.48 -21.95 16.16
N ARG A 124 2.92 -23.03 16.81
CA ARG A 124 3.01 -23.13 18.29
C ARG A 124 4.14 -22.31 18.90
N SER A 125 5.12 -21.87 18.12
CA SER A 125 6.13 -20.94 18.57
C SER A 125 5.60 -19.50 18.71
N GLY A 126 4.40 -19.24 18.19
CA GLY A 126 3.80 -17.90 18.11
C GLY A 126 4.23 -17.11 16.87
N LYS A 127 5.16 -17.64 16.07
CA LYS A 127 5.65 -17.04 14.84
C LYS A 127 5.34 -17.95 13.64
N PRO A 128 4.57 -17.51 12.64
CA PRO A 128 4.33 -18.25 11.41
C PRO A 128 5.64 -18.64 10.71
N ALA A 129 5.61 -19.75 9.99
CA ALA A 129 6.73 -20.17 9.16
C ALA A 129 6.97 -19.14 8.05
N PHE A 130 8.23 -18.73 7.86
CA PHE A 130 8.61 -17.72 6.87
C PHE A 130 7.96 -16.33 7.05
N GLU A 131 7.56 -15.96 8.28
CA GLU A 131 7.01 -14.63 8.58
C GLU A 131 7.92 -13.49 8.07
N ASP A 132 9.23 -13.55 8.28
CA ASP A 132 10.18 -12.51 7.79
C ASP A 132 10.15 -12.34 6.26
N GLN A 133 9.61 -13.33 5.54
CA GLN A 133 9.47 -13.30 4.10
C GLN A 133 8.08 -12.82 3.65
N PHE A 134 7.01 -13.28 4.30
CA PHE A 134 5.64 -13.14 3.76
C PHE A 134 4.66 -12.37 4.64
N LEU A 135 5.10 -11.83 5.78
CA LEU A 135 4.25 -10.97 6.60
C LEU A 135 3.64 -9.85 5.74
N LEU A 136 2.33 -9.67 5.82
CA LEU A 136 1.62 -8.64 5.09
C LEU A 136 0.60 -8.00 6.03
N THR A 137 1.00 -6.89 6.66
CA THR A 137 0.11 -6.04 7.46
C THR A 137 0.31 -4.59 7.06
N LYS A 138 -0.58 -3.68 7.50
CA LYS A 138 -0.42 -2.24 7.23
C LYS A 138 0.87 -1.68 7.81
N GLU A 139 1.37 -2.26 8.91
CA GLU A 139 2.54 -1.77 9.63
C GLU A 139 3.85 -2.39 9.15
N GLN A 140 3.81 -3.62 8.63
CA GLN A 140 5.02 -4.38 8.30
C GLN A 140 4.83 -5.22 7.02
N LEU A 141 5.89 -5.24 6.22
CA LEU A 141 6.03 -6.12 5.07
C LEU A 141 7.18 -7.09 5.28
N GLY A 142 6.95 -8.34 4.88
CA GLY A 142 7.99 -9.32 4.68
C GLY A 142 8.79 -9.02 3.42
N SER A 143 10.04 -9.49 3.42
CA SER A 143 11.02 -9.21 2.35
C SER A 143 10.57 -9.57 0.93
N PHE A 144 9.65 -10.53 0.75
CA PHE A 144 9.08 -10.84 -0.56
C PHE A 144 8.26 -9.66 -1.10
N TRP A 145 7.33 -9.16 -0.30
CA TRP A 145 6.45 -8.06 -0.69
C TRP A 145 7.23 -6.76 -0.86
N GLU A 146 8.18 -6.46 0.04
CA GLU A 146 9.06 -5.29 -0.10
C GLU A 146 9.85 -5.31 -1.41
N SER A 147 10.38 -6.47 -1.80
CA SER A 147 11.15 -6.61 -3.04
C SER A 147 10.31 -6.46 -4.30
N LEU A 148 8.99 -6.62 -4.17
CA LEU A 148 8.05 -6.57 -5.29
C LEU A 148 7.65 -5.13 -5.65
N LEU A 149 7.49 -4.26 -4.65
CA LEU A 149 7.01 -2.88 -4.82
C LEU A 149 7.69 -2.10 -5.96
N PRO A 150 9.03 -2.11 -6.15
CA PRO A 150 9.67 -1.37 -7.25
C PRO A 150 9.31 -1.89 -8.65
N ASP A 151 8.92 -3.16 -8.78
CA ASP A 151 8.62 -3.80 -10.07
C ASP A 151 7.11 -3.73 -10.42
N LEU A 152 6.29 -3.25 -9.50
CA LEU A 152 4.86 -3.07 -9.72
C LEU A 152 4.58 -1.81 -10.56
N PRO A 153 3.49 -1.78 -11.34
CA PRO A 153 3.06 -0.54 -11.98
C PRO A 153 2.72 0.52 -10.94
N GLN A 154 2.57 1.76 -11.38
CA GLN A 154 2.09 2.82 -10.49
C GLN A 154 0.74 2.44 -9.88
N TYR A 155 0.61 2.70 -8.58
CA TYR A 155 -0.61 2.46 -7.85
C TYR A 155 -1.73 3.40 -8.31
N GLU A 156 -2.92 2.84 -8.52
CA GLU A 156 -4.14 3.57 -8.86
C GLU A 156 -5.32 2.90 -8.11
N ALA A 157 -5.98 3.61 -7.19
CA ALA A 157 -6.96 3.05 -6.24
C ALA A 157 -8.15 2.29 -6.87
N TYR A 158 -8.46 2.55 -8.13
CA TYR A 158 -9.59 1.93 -8.84
C TYR A 158 -9.15 1.04 -10.01
N LYS A 159 -7.84 0.81 -10.16
CA LYS A 159 -7.30 -0.05 -11.20
C LYS A 159 -7.17 -1.47 -10.67
N ALA A 160 -7.61 -2.42 -11.49
CA ALA A 160 -7.46 -3.83 -11.14
C ALA A 160 -5.97 -4.18 -10.98
N TRP A 161 -5.65 -4.95 -9.93
CA TRP A 161 -4.33 -5.50 -9.74
C TRP A 161 -3.90 -6.36 -10.94
N PRO A 162 -2.58 -6.48 -11.20
CA PRO A 162 -2.07 -7.51 -12.10
C PRO A 162 -2.67 -8.87 -11.73
N ASN A 163 -3.19 -9.60 -12.71
CA ASN A 163 -3.93 -10.85 -12.46
C ASN A 163 -3.14 -11.86 -11.61
N TRP A 164 -1.83 -11.94 -11.83
CA TRP A 164 -0.94 -12.83 -11.07
C TRP A 164 -0.88 -12.47 -9.58
N LEU A 165 -0.91 -11.17 -9.25
CA LEU A 165 -0.85 -10.66 -7.88
C LEU A 165 -2.17 -10.93 -7.16
N TYR A 166 -3.29 -10.62 -7.84
CA TYR A 166 -4.63 -10.97 -7.38
C TYR A 166 -4.71 -12.47 -7.05
N GLN A 167 -4.35 -13.34 -8.01
CA GLN A 167 -4.38 -14.80 -7.82
C GLN A 167 -3.51 -15.26 -6.64
N THR A 168 -2.33 -14.65 -6.47
CA THR A 168 -1.42 -15.01 -5.38
C THR A 168 -2.02 -14.67 -4.01
N VAL A 169 -2.61 -13.48 -3.87
CA VAL A 169 -3.20 -13.02 -2.60
C VAL A 169 -4.55 -13.69 -2.31
N ASP A 170 -5.39 -13.90 -3.33
CA ASP A 170 -6.63 -14.68 -3.27
C ASP A 170 -6.37 -16.15 -2.88
N GLY A 171 -5.32 -16.74 -3.44
CA GLY A 171 -4.89 -18.08 -3.02
C GLY A 171 -4.41 -18.12 -1.57
N LEU A 172 -3.73 -17.07 -1.10
CA LEU A 172 -3.30 -16.96 0.30
C LEU A 172 -4.51 -16.83 1.25
N SER A 173 -5.49 -15.98 0.91
CA SER A 173 -6.72 -15.84 1.71
C SER A 173 -7.51 -17.16 1.77
N ASP A 174 -7.60 -17.91 0.67
CA ASP A 174 -8.22 -19.23 0.64
C ASP A 174 -7.51 -20.24 1.57
N VAL A 175 -6.16 -20.25 1.55
CA VAL A 175 -5.36 -21.12 2.43
C VAL A 175 -5.54 -20.76 3.90
N GLU A 176 -5.58 -19.47 4.23
CA GLU A 176 -5.75 -19.01 5.60
C GLU A 176 -7.17 -19.26 6.12
N SER A 177 -8.18 -18.91 5.31
CA SER A 177 -9.61 -19.13 5.58
C SER A 177 -9.90 -20.59 5.93
N PHE A 178 -9.24 -21.52 5.22
CA PHE A 178 -9.41 -22.95 5.41
C PHE A 178 -9.17 -23.41 6.86
N PHE A 179 -8.18 -22.83 7.54
CA PHE A 179 -7.80 -23.21 8.90
C PHE A 179 -8.35 -22.26 9.97
N SER A 180 -8.52 -20.98 9.65
CA SER A 180 -9.07 -19.99 10.59
C SER A 180 -10.59 -20.09 10.75
N GLY A 181 -11.28 -20.54 9.69
CA GLY A 181 -12.75 -20.49 9.60
C GLY A 181 -13.29 -19.07 9.36
N GLU A 182 -12.41 -18.10 9.14
CA GLU A 182 -12.77 -16.76 8.68
C GLU A 182 -13.15 -16.80 7.20
N ASP A 183 -13.97 -15.84 6.77
CA ASP A 183 -14.40 -15.76 5.38
C ASP A 183 -13.23 -15.32 4.47
N SER A 184 -12.99 -16.05 3.38
CA SER A 184 -11.88 -15.79 2.47
C SER A 184 -11.92 -14.38 1.88
N SER A 185 -13.11 -13.83 1.59
CA SER A 185 -13.21 -12.46 1.06
C SER A 185 -12.82 -11.41 2.10
N THR A 186 -13.11 -11.65 3.38
CA THR A 186 -12.70 -10.73 4.46
C THR A 186 -11.18 -10.73 4.65
N LEU A 187 -10.55 -11.91 4.56
CA LEU A 187 -9.09 -12.04 4.60
C LEU A 187 -8.43 -11.40 3.37
N PHE A 188 -9.02 -11.59 2.19
CA PHE A 188 -8.56 -10.96 0.96
C PHE A 188 -8.60 -9.43 1.08
N ASP A 189 -9.73 -8.86 1.53
CA ASP A 189 -9.87 -7.41 1.70
C ASP A 189 -8.82 -6.85 2.66
N ALA A 190 -8.50 -7.55 3.75
CA ALA A 190 -7.48 -7.14 4.71
C ALA A 190 -6.06 -7.17 4.13
N LEU A 191 -5.72 -8.24 3.38
CA LEU A 191 -4.43 -8.36 2.70
C LEU A 191 -4.29 -7.33 1.57
N GLN A 192 -5.39 -7.08 0.85
CA GLN A 192 -5.46 -6.06 -0.19
C GLN A 192 -5.22 -4.67 0.41
N GLU A 193 -5.94 -4.31 1.47
CA GLU A 193 -5.79 -3.01 2.13
C GLU A 193 -4.37 -2.81 2.66
N ALA A 194 -3.75 -3.85 3.21
CA ALA A 194 -2.36 -3.81 3.64
C ALA A 194 -1.41 -3.56 2.47
N LEU A 195 -1.52 -4.32 1.37
CA LEU A 195 -0.63 -4.16 0.22
C LEU A 195 -0.83 -2.81 -0.49
N ASP A 196 -2.07 -2.38 -0.66
CA ASP A 196 -2.43 -1.09 -1.27
C ASP A 196 -1.84 0.09 -0.48
N ALA A 197 -1.85 0.02 0.86
CA ALA A 197 -1.23 1.05 1.70
C ALA A 197 0.28 1.17 1.46
N HIS A 198 1.00 0.04 1.41
CA HIS A 198 2.44 0.06 1.13
C HIS A 198 2.77 0.44 -0.32
N TRP A 199 1.96 -0.03 -1.28
CA TRP A 199 2.16 0.23 -2.69
C TRP A 199 1.92 1.71 -3.02
N SER A 200 0.85 2.31 -2.51
CA SER A 200 0.58 3.74 -2.67
C SER A 200 1.65 4.62 -2.02
N ALA A 201 2.17 4.23 -0.86
CA ALA A 201 3.22 4.97 -0.14
C ALA A 201 4.62 4.79 -0.74
N TYR A 202 4.86 3.74 -1.54
CA TYR A 202 6.21 3.39 -2.00
C TYR A 202 6.94 4.53 -2.72
N PRO A 203 6.36 5.23 -3.73
CA PRO A 203 7.05 6.31 -4.43
C PRO A 203 7.46 7.47 -3.51
N LEU A 204 6.66 7.71 -2.47
CA LEU A 204 6.89 8.77 -1.50
C LEU A 204 8.07 8.45 -0.56
N LEU A 205 8.22 7.17 -0.20
CA LEU A 205 9.33 6.67 0.63
C LEU A 205 10.60 6.41 -0.17
N HIS A 206 10.48 6.22 -1.49
CA HIS A 206 11.57 5.95 -2.42
C HIS A 206 11.58 6.93 -3.60
N PRO A 207 11.72 8.25 -3.34
CA PRO A 207 11.54 9.25 -4.38
C PRO A 207 12.65 9.21 -5.42
N ASP A 208 12.25 9.25 -6.69
CA ASP A 208 13.15 9.58 -7.80
C ASP A 208 13.10 11.08 -8.06
N LEU A 209 13.99 11.82 -7.37
CA LEU A 209 14.12 13.26 -7.51
C LEU A 209 14.32 13.71 -8.96
N ALA A 210 15.06 12.96 -9.78
CA ALA A 210 15.33 13.36 -11.15
C ALA A 210 14.05 13.28 -12.00
N THR A 211 13.25 12.24 -11.80
CA THR A 211 11.96 12.07 -12.47
C THR A 211 10.94 13.12 -12.00
N LEU A 212 10.86 13.38 -10.70
CA LEU A 212 9.97 14.42 -10.14
C LEU A 212 10.34 15.82 -10.64
N GLU A 213 11.63 16.17 -10.60
CA GLU A 213 12.10 17.44 -11.16
C GLU A 213 11.81 17.53 -12.66
N ALA A 214 11.98 16.44 -13.42
CA ALA A 214 11.70 16.43 -14.85
C ALA A 214 10.20 16.62 -15.13
N ALA A 215 9.31 16.01 -14.35
CA ALA A 215 7.86 16.17 -14.45
C ALA A 215 7.47 17.64 -14.23
N VAL A 216 7.90 18.24 -13.12
CA VAL A 216 7.60 19.66 -12.79
C VAL A 216 8.25 20.61 -13.80
N ARG A 217 9.51 20.35 -14.20
CA ARG A 217 10.22 21.17 -15.20
C ARG A 217 9.56 21.11 -16.55
N ASN A 218 8.97 19.96 -16.89
CA ASN A 218 8.30 19.76 -18.15
C ASN A 218 6.80 20.09 -18.13
N TRP A 219 6.25 20.35 -16.94
CA TRP A 219 4.81 20.49 -16.71
C TRP A 219 4.02 19.31 -17.28
N ASP A 220 4.55 18.10 -17.06
CA ASP A 220 3.95 16.84 -17.49
C ASP A 220 3.68 15.97 -16.27
N PHE A 221 2.40 15.84 -15.94
CA PHE A 221 1.87 15.13 -14.78
C PHE A 221 1.03 13.92 -15.16
N SER A 222 1.17 13.45 -16.40
CA SER A 222 0.42 12.31 -16.91
C SER A 222 0.69 11.01 -16.14
N GLU A 223 1.94 10.82 -15.71
CA GLU A 223 2.32 9.71 -14.84
C GLU A 223 2.05 10.06 -13.37
N ASN A 224 2.53 11.20 -12.87
CA ASN A 224 2.32 11.60 -11.47
C ASN A 224 1.61 12.96 -11.37
N GLU A 225 0.30 12.92 -11.12
CA GLU A 225 -0.51 14.12 -10.88
C GLU A 225 -0.04 14.92 -9.64
N TRP A 226 0.63 14.26 -8.69
CA TRP A 226 1.13 14.83 -7.45
C TRP A 226 2.62 15.20 -7.50
N ALA A 227 3.23 15.28 -8.69
CA ALA A 227 4.68 15.48 -8.81
C ALA A 227 5.20 16.75 -8.10
N CYS A 228 4.41 17.83 -8.03
CA CYS A 228 4.78 19.02 -7.25
C CYS A 228 4.91 18.71 -5.76
N ARG A 229 3.89 18.10 -5.15
CA ARG A 229 3.91 17.67 -3.74
C ARG A 229 5.05 16.70 -3.47
N ASP A 230 5.17 15.67 -4.29
CA ASP A 230 6.16 14.61 -4.10
C ASP A 230 7.60 15.14 -4.25
N LEU A 231 7.82 16.10 -5.18
CA LEU A 231 9.10 16.81 -5.29
C LEU A 231 9.44 17.56 -4.00
N LEU A 232 8.48 18.24 -3.38
CA LEU A 232 8.69 18.95 -2.12
C LEU A 232 9.01 17.99 -0.97
N ILE A 233 8.28 16.88 -0.87
CA ILE A 233 8.52 15.85 0.15
C ILE A 233 9.92 15.27 0.01
N ALA A 234 10.31 14.93 -1.23
CA ALA A 234 11.62 14.36 -1.54
C ALA A 234 12.77 15.36 -1.31
N ALA A 235 12.59 16.63 -1.65
CA ALA A 235 13.62 17.66 -1.50
C ALA A 235 13.76 18.17 -0.06
N PHE A 236 12.72 18.03 0.76
CA PHE A 236 12.69 18.55 2.13
C PHE A 236 12.20 17.51 3.17
N PRO A 237 12.85 16.33 3.28
CA PRO A 237 12.39 15.25 4.16
C PRO A 237 12.31 15.66 5.64
N ASP A 238 13.23 16.51 6.10
CA ASP A 238 13.23 17.03 7.48
C ASP A 238 12.06 17.98 7.79
N ALA A 239 11.47 18.59 6.77
CA ALA A 239 10.31 19.47 6.91
C ALA A 239 9.03 18.66 7.14
N VAL A 240 8.96 17.47 6.52
CA VAL A 240 7.74 16.66 6.42
C VAL A 240 7.73 15.43 7.33
N ARG A 241 8.85 15.11 7.99
CA ARG A 241 9.03 13.97 8.91
C ARG A 241 8.03 13.85 10.08
N PHE A 242 7.16 14.83 10.27
CA PHE A 242 6.16 14.85 11.34
C PHE A 242 4.84 14.21 10.92
N TRP A 243 4.66 13.98 9.62
CA TRP A 243 3.52 13.28 9.05
C TRP A 243 3.93 11.89 8.59
N SER A 244 3.04 10.94 8.77
CA SER A 244 3.12 9.60 8.19
C SER A 244 2.98 9.66 6.66
N ALA A 245 3.35 8.58 5.96
CA ALA A 245 3.16 8.51 4.52
C ALA A 245 1.67 8.60 4.12
N GLU A 246 0.77 8.02 4.93
CA GLU A 246 -0.68 8.10 4.75
C GLU A 246 -1.17 9.55 4.84
N GLU A 247 -0.80 10.28 5.90
CA GLU A 247 -1.13 11.70 6.05
C GLU A 247 -0.57 12.55 4.90
N LEU A 248 0.62 12.23 4.38
CA LEU A 248 1.21 12.96 3.25
C LEU A 248 0.50 12.68 1.92
N LEU A 249 -0.01 11.45 1.73
CA LEU A 249 -0.77 11.08 0.53
C LEU A 249 -2.13 11.77 0.47
N GLU A 250 -2.73 12.09 1.61
CA GLU A 250 -4.00 12.83 1.70
C GLU A 250 -3.85 14.33 1.40
N MET A 251 -2.64 14.89 1.57
CA MET A 251 -2.39 16.31 1.30
C MET A 251 -2.16 16.56 -0.18
N ASP A 252 -2.65 17.71 -0.66
CA ASP A 252 -2.23 18.29 -1.94
C ASP A 252 -1.00 19.21 -1.77
N THR A 253 -0.52 19.78 -2.87
CA THR A 253 0.63 20.71 -2.86
C THR A 253 0.34 21.96 -2.01
N MET A 254 -0.89 22.48 -2.06
CA MET A 254 -1.31 23.70 -1.37
C MET A 254 -1.33 23.49 0.15
N GLU A 255 -1.99 22.43 0.61
CA GLU A 255 -2.09 22.07 2.02
C GLU A 255 -0.71 21.78 2.63
N LEU A 256 0.15 21.04 1.90
CA LEU A 256 1.52 20.76 2.34
C LEU A 256 2.30 22.06 2.57
N LEU A 257 2.27 22.98 1.59
CA LEU A 257 2.94 24.27 1.68
C LEU A 257 2.36 25.15 2.79
N GLY A 258 1.03 25.17 2.94
CA GLY A 258 0.33 25.90 4.00
C GLY A 258 0.77 25.42 5.39
N LYS A 259 0.72 24.11 5.64
CA LYS A 259 1.14 23.49 6.91
C LYS A 259 2.62 23.72 7.20
N VAL A 260 3.52 23.50 6.24
CA VAL A 260 4.95 23.76 6.46
C VAL A 260 5.21 25.25 6.69
N GLY A 261 4.52 26.12 5.94
CA GLY A 261 4.63 27.57 6.06
C GLY A 261 4.21 28.10 7.43
N GLU A 262 3.18 27.55 8.05
CA GLU A 262 2.72 27.95 9.38
C GLU A 262 3.78 27.68 10.46
N TRP A 263 4.44 26.51 10.42
CA TRP A 263 5.37 26.07 11.47
C TRP A 263 6.82 26.46 11.18
N LYS A 264 7.23 26.44 9.91
CA LYS A 264 8.58 26.76 9.41
C LYS A 264 8.49 27.66 8.17
N PRO A 265 8.11 28.94 8.34
CA PRO A 265 7.89 29.86 7.24
C PRO A 265 9.04 29.94 6.21
N GLU A 266 10.28 29.99 6.68
CA GLU A 266 11.46 30.04 5.79
C GLU A 266 11.57 28.80 4.91
N VAL A 267 11.23 27.61 5.44
CA VAL A 267 11.28 26.36 4.69
C VAL A 267 10.15 26.33 3.67
N GLY A 268 8.94 26.77 4.04
CA GLY A 268 7.84 26.93 3.09
C GLY A 268 8.21 27.86 1.93
N ILE A 269 8.90 28.98 2.20
CA ILE A 269 9.41 29.87 1.15
C ILE A 269 10.46 29.17 0.27
N GLN A 270 11.35 28.33 0.84
CA GLN A 270 12.30 27.56 0.03
C GLN A 270 11.60 26.52 -0.84
N MET A 271 10.56 25.85 -0.34
CA MET A 271 9.73 24.92 -1.11
C MET A 271 9.05 25.63 -2.29
N MET A 272 8.42 26.78 -2.04
CA MET A 272 7.85 27.61 -3.11
C MET A 272 8.90 27.98 -4.16
N LYS A 273 10.08 28.44 -3.72
CA LYS A 273 11.17 28.80 -4.64
C LYS A 273 11.62 27.60 -5.49
N LEU A 274 11.69 26.40 -4.91
CA LEU A 274 12.02 25.19 -5.67
C LEU A 274 11.01 24.94 -6.80
N LEU A 275 9.71 25.02 -6.53
CA LEU A 275 8.69 24.84 -7.56
C LEU A 275 8.77 25.93 -8.64
N LEU A 276 8.86 27.20 -8.25
CA LEU A 276 8.96 28.33 -9.18
C LEU A 276 10.21 28.24 -10.07
N ASP A 277 11.35 27.84 -9.50
CA ASP A 277 12.61 27.68 -10.23
C ASP A 277 12.56 26.48 -11.19
N THR A 278 11.90 25.40 -10.78
CA THR A 278 11.79 24.18 -11.57
C THR A 278 10.82 24.38 -12.75
N ALA A 279 9.67 25.00 -12.49
CA ALA A 279 8.62 25.27 -13.47
C ALA A 279 8.79 26.62 -14.22
N GLU A 280 9.92 27.32 -14.08
CA GLU A 280 10.09 28.72 -14.52
C GLU A 280 9.66 28.98 -15.97
N ARG A 281 9.95 28.03 -16.88
CA ARG A 281 9.61 28.14 -18.31
C ARG A 281 8.10 28.16 -18.57
N HIS A 282 7.30 27.57 -17.68
CA HIS A 282 5.85 27.46 -17.77
C HIS A 282 5.12 28.61 -17.07
N LEU A 283 5.82 29.50 -16.35
CA LEU A 283 5.19 30.67 -15.72
C LEU A 283 4.60 31.67 -16.72
N GLN A 284 4.91 31.56 -18.02
CA GLN A 284 4.31 32.37 -19.08
C GLN A 284 3.08 31.70 -19.74
N GLU A 285 2.73 30.50 -19.31
CA GLU A 285 1.56 29.76 -19.77
C GLU A 285 0.43 30.01 -18.76
N PRO A 286 -0.73 30.57 -19.17
CA PRO A 286 -1.77 30.99 -18.22
C PRO A 286 -2.25 29.88 -17.28
N GLU A 287 -2.55 28.69 -17.81
CA GLU A 287 -3.05 27.56 -17.03
C GLU A 287 -2.02 27.06 -16.01
N ALA A 288 -0.75 26.92 -16.42
CA ALA A 288 0.33 26.49 -15.54
C ALA A 288 0.62 27.54 -14.46
N ALA A 289 0.66 28.81 -14.85
CA ALA A 289 0.88 29.92 -13.92
C ALA A 289 -0.29 30.06 -12.92
N GLU A 290 -1.54 29.87 -13.35
CA GLU A 290 -2.71 29.88 -12.48
C GLU A 290 -2.70 28.70 -11.51
N GLN A 291 -2.39 27.48 -11.98
CA GLN A 291 -2.28 26.33 -11.10
C GLN A 291 -1.20 26.55 -10.04
N LEU A 292 0.00 26.97 -10.43
CA LEU A 292 1.09 27.13 -9.48
C LEU A 292 0.85 28.31 -8.54
N LEU A 293 0.59 29.52 -9.06
CA LEU A 293 0.49 30.72 -8.22
C LEU A 293 -0.89 30.88 -7.58
N GLY A 294 -1.95 30.61 -8.33
CA GLY A 294 -3.32 30.80 -7.90
C GLY A 294 -3.84 29.69 -6.99
N ASN A 295 -3.38 28.45 -7.19
CA ASN A 295 -3.81 27.30 -6.38
C ASN A 295 -2.69 26.85 -5.42
N ASP A 296 -1.60 26.28 -5.93
CA ASP A 296 -0.60 25.60 -5.09
C ASP A 296 0.07 26.53 -4.06
N LEU A 297 0.39 27.78 -4.46
CA LEU A 297 1.11 28.73 -3.59
C LEU A 297 0.19 29.63 -2.75
N TYR A 298 -1.14 29.52 -2.92
CA TYR A 298 -2.11 30.46 -2.37
C TYR A 298 -2.07 30.55 -0.84
N GLU A 299 -2.27 29.43 -0.15
CA GLU A 299 -2.31 29.39 1.32
C GLU A 299 -0.99 29.85 1.94
N LEU A 300 0.14 29.46 1.33
CA LEU A 300 1.46 29.86 1.80
C LEU A 300 1.65 31.39 1.74
N CYS A 301 1.26 32.02 0.63
CA CYS A 301 1.45 33.45 0.41
C CYS A 301 0.50 34.32 1.23
N GLN A 302 -0.67 33.79 1.61
CA GLN A 302 -1.61 34.45 2.52
C GLN A 302 -1.24 34.32 4.00
N ASN A 303 -0.39 33.37 4.35
CA ASN A 303 -0.05 33.11 5.74
C ASN A 303 0.70 34.30 6.38
N GLN A 304 0.10 34.92 7.40
CA GLN A 304 0.65 36.11 8.08
C GLN A 304 2.01 35.86 8.75
N THR A 305 2.35 34.62 9.09
CA THR A 305 3.66 34.24 9.64
C THR A 305 4.72 34.17 8.53
N VAL A 306 4.31 33.85 7.31
CA VAL A 306 5.14 33.73 6.11
C VAL A 306 5.39 35.09 5.46
N GLN A 307 4.33 35.89 5.31
CA GLN A 307 4.36 37.18 4.63
C GLN A 307 5.56 38.08 5.01
N PRO A 308 5.88 38.38 6.28
CA PRO A 308 6.99 39.29 6.59
C PRO A 308 8.35 38.76 6.12
N LYS A 309 8.54 37.43 6.12
CA LYS A 309 9.78 36.79 5.66
C LYS A 309 9.83 36.72 4.13
N LEU A 310 8.69 36.46 3.50
CA LEU A 310 8.56 36.50 2.05
C LEU A 310 8.84 37.91 1.51
N LEU A 311 8.23 38.95 2.11
CA LEU A 311 8.50 40.35 1.73
C LEU A 311 9.98 40.71 1.89
N ALA A 312 10.68 40.19 2.91
CA ALA A 312 12.12 40.37 3.05
C ALA A 312 12.88 39.73 1.88
N GLN A 313 12.52 38.50 1.49
CA GLN A 313 13.11 37.83 0.31
C GLN A 313 12.85 38.59 -0.99
N LEU A 314 11.65 39.15 -1.18
CA LEU A 314 11.31 39.94 -2.39
C LEU A 314 12.15 41.22 -2.55
N LYS A 315 12.77 41.73 -1.48
CA LYS A 315 13.69 42.88 -1.58
C LYS A 315 15.06 42.48 -2.14
N GLU A 316 15.45 41.23 -1.98
CA GLU A 316 16.79 40.73 -2.26
C GLU A 316 16.83 39.86 -3.51
N ASP A 317 15.72 39.17 -3.82
CA ASP A 317 15.63 38.20 -4.90
C ASP A 317 14.82 38.72 -6.09
N ALA A 318 15.52 39.34 -7.04
CA ALA A 318 14.91 39.84 -8.26
C ALA A 318 14.33 38.74 -9.16
N ARG A 319 14.79 37.48 -9.05
CA ARG A 319 14.24 36.37 -9.83
C ARG A 319 12.88 35.99 -9.27
N LEU A 320 12.79 35.79 -7.96
CA LEU A 320 11.53 35.48 -7.27
C LEU A 320 10.46 36.55 -7.54
N VAL A 321 10.84 37.83 -7.48
CA VAL A 321 9.91 38.93 -7.79
C VAL A 321 9.37 38.81 -9.22
N ARG A 322 10.22 38.48 -10.21
CA ARG A 322 9.76 38.32 -11.60
C ARG A 322 8.88 37.08 -11.77
N GLN A 323 9.21 35.98 -11.13
CA GLN A 323 8.40 34.75 -11.16
C GLN A 323 6.99 35.00 -10.61
N LEU A 324 6.85 35.80 -9.55
CA LEU A 324 5.55 36.09 -8.94
C LEU A 324 4.77 37.22 -9.64
N PHE A 325 5.44 38.30 -10.09
CA PHE A 325 4.75 39.50 -10.59
C PHE A 325 4.80 39.68 -12.10
N GLN A 326 5.57 38.87 -12.83
CA GLN A 326 5.69 38.91 -14.29
C GLN A 326 5.33 37.57 -14.96
N SER A 327 4.61 36.69 -14.26
CA SER A 327 4.00 35.48 -14.84
C SER A 327 2.72 35.81 -15.63
N ALA A 328 2.20 34.81 -16.34
CA ALA A 328 0.94 34.91 -17.08
C ALA A 328 -0.31 34.89 -16.18
N TYR A 329 -0.14 34.68 -14.88
CA TYR A 329 -1.20 34.76 -13.89
C TYR A 329 -1.03 36.01 -13.02
N VAL A 330 -2.07 36.84 -12.97
CA VAL A 330 -2.17 37.97 -12.05
C VAL A 330 -3.54 37.93 -11.38
N GLY A 331 -3.56 37.75 -10.07
CA GLY A 331 -4.77 37.60 -9.27
C GLY A 331 -4.50 37.76 -7.78
N ASP A 332 -5.26 37.02 -6.98
CA ASP A 332 -5.35 37.17 -5.52
C ASP A 332 -3.98 37.08 -4.83
N LEU A 333 -3.09 36.19 -5.27
CA LEU A 333 -1.75 36.07 -4.68
C LEU A 333 -0.99 37.40 -4.71
N GLN A 334 -1.01 38.12 -5.84
CA GLN A 334 -0.29 39.39 -5.95
C GLN A 334 -1.00 40.51 -5.17
N GLU A 335 -2.33 40.50 -5.13
CA GLU A 335 -3.12 41.44 -4.33
C GLU A 335 -2.77 41.30 -2.84
N GLU A 336 -2.81 40.08 -2.31
CA GLU A 336 -2.48 39.75 -0.93
C GLU A 336 -1.05 40.16 -0.55
N LEU A 337 -0.06 39.97 -1.43
CA LEU A 337 1.31 40.44 -1.18
C LEU A 337 1.41 41.97 -1.17
N LEU A 338 0.62 42.67 -1.99
CA LEU A 338 0.56 44.14 -1.98
C LEU A 338 -0.17 44.68 -0.74
N GLU A 339 -1.17 43.96 -0.23
CA GLU A 339 -1.82 44.24 1.03
C GLU A 339 -0.89 43.99 2.22
N ALA A 340 -0.16 42.87 2.21
CA ALA A 340 0.90 42.60 3.17
C ALA A 340 1.94 43.72 3.21
N CYS A 341 2.34 44.25 2.05
CA CYS A 341 3.23 45.41 2.03
C CYS A 341 2.63 46.63 2.75
N ASN A 342 1.31 46.85 2.69
CA ASN A 342 0.68 47.91 3.49
C ASN A 342 0.75 47.59 4.98
N TRP A 343 0.35 46.37 5.38
CA TRP A 343 0.32 45.95 6.78
C TRP A 343 1.69 46.03 7.45
N PHE A 344 2.75 45.65 6.74
CA PHE A 344 4.13 45.68 7.25
C PHE A 344 4.87 46.99 6.96
N GLY A 345 4.23 48.01 6.37
CA GLY A 345 4.82 49.32 6.13
C GLY A 345 5.87 49.36 5.00
N GLU A 346 5.84 48.41 4.08
CA GLU A 346 6.80 48.21 3.00
C GLU A 346 6.48 49.03 1.74
N ALA A 347 6.28 50.35 1.91
CA ALA A 347 5.82 51.25 0.84
C ALA A 347 6.74 51.26 -0.40
N ARG A 348 8.06 51.16 -0.21
CA ARG A 348 9.02 51.14 -1.33
C ARG A 348 8.93 49.84 -2.13
N LEU A 349 8.81 48.71 -1.44
CA LEU A 349 8.63 47.41 -2.07
C LEU A 349 7.31 47.39 -2.83
N LYS A 350 6.21 47.83 -2.21
CA LYS A 350 4.90 47.93 -2.87
C LYS A 350 4.95 48.71 -4.19
N ALA A 351 5.57 49.90 -4.17
CA ALA A 351 5.68 50.74 -5.37
C ALA A 351 6.49 50.04 -6.48
N TYR A 352 7.54 49.31 -6.11
CA TYR A 352 8.31 48.50 -7.05
C TYR A 352 7.49 47.34 -7.64
N LEU A 353 6.79 46.56 -6.81
CA LEU A 353 5.95 45.44 -7.27
C LEU A 353 4.81 45.92 -8.20
N LEU A 354 4.13 47.02 -7.86
CA LEU A 354 3.13 47.65 -8.74
C LEU A 354 3.72 48.10 -10.08
N SER A 355 4.95 48.61 -10.10
CA SER A 355 5.61 49.01 -11.34
C SER A 355 5.89 47.83 -12.26
N LEU A 356 6.12 46.63 -11.70
CA LEU A 356 6.30 45.41 -12.48
C LEU A 356 4.97 44.88 -13.01
N LEU A 357 3.91 44.90 -12.21
CA LEU A 357 2.55 44.55 -12.68
C LEU A 357 2.10 45.44 -13.83
N ALA A 358 2.36 46.75 -13.76
CA ALA A 358 2.03 47.67 -14.84
C ALA A 358 2.76 47.35 -16.17
N GLN A 359 3.88 46.63 -16.10
CA GLN A 359 4.63 46.15 -17.28
C GLN A 359 4.21 44.74 -17.72
N ASN A 360 3.42 44.03 -16.91
CA ASN A 360 2.97 42.68 -17.21
C ASN A 360 1.78 42.73 -18.20
N PRO A 361 1.89 42.11 -19.40
CA PRO A 361 0.83 42.15 -20.40
C PRO A 361 -0.46 41.44 -19.98
N TYR A 362 -0.41 40.59 -18.95
CA TYR A 362 -1.56 39.87 -18.41
C TYR A 362 -2.31 40.67 -17.33
N PHE A 363 -1.73 41.76 -16.81
CA PHE A 363 -2.37 42.58 -15.80
C PHE A 363 -3.46 43.49 -16.38
N LYS A 364 -4.70 43.32 -15.91
CA LYS A 364 -5.87 44.12 -16.33
C LYS A 364 -6.44 45.00 -15.20
N GLY A 365 -5.74 45.09 -14.07
CA GLY A 365 -6.26 45.62 -12.82
C GLY A 365 -6.76 44.50 -11.89
N PHE A 366 -6.77 44.77 -10.59
CA PHE A 366 -7.51 43.98 -9.60
C PHE A 366 -8.97 44.47 -9.59
N ASN A 367 -9.92 43.55 -9.41
CA ASN A 367 -11.35 43.83 -9.54
C ASN A 367 -11.93 44.55 -8.32
#